data_AF-A0A742TPU4-F1
#
_entry.id   AF-A0A742TPU4-F1
#
_cell.length_a   1.000
_cell.length_b   1.000
_cell.length_c   1.000
_cell.angle_alpha   90.00
_cell.angle_beta   90.00
_cell.angle_gamma   90.00
#
_symmetry.space_group_name_H-M   'P 1'
#
loop_
_entity.id
_entity.type
_entity.pdbx_description
1 polymer ?
#
loop_
_entity_poly.entity_id
_entity_poly.type
_entity_poly.pdbx_seq_one_letter_code
_entity_poly.pdbx_strand_id
1 'polypeptide(L)'
;MSNIDKQALRERYSPKPVPKCHICGEEMTIQRISASRITYGCTGATYDDKGCHYAEGRSIADDHYEQSRITVVDVSDPDVLELLDELEHYKSREERVTKLVLDNSTSWDVLYEKLEAAEKRIAEQREYYEGVIADGSKRIAELEKGHQEAAKQINSWRRLAKQNIAERGKDISELEAARQRIAEQSAIVAAAEKLVRCKGRYHSEQNYRALAKLFGVVTPDLPPLEHENVHYADAAEVEITALRQHIQELEEKLETADKLQDSAFRDGLKAGFSYGQTDDQSGFAQCMSAYSTRADIKVKGE
;
A
#
# COMPACT_ATOMS: atom_id res chain seq x y z
N MET A 1 21.98 53.76 38.25
CA MET A 1 20.68 54.33 38.62
C MET A 1 20.75 54.65 40.10
N SER A 2 20.47 55.90 40.49
CA SER A 2 20.43 56.30 41.90
C SER A 2 19.50 55.37 42.65
N ASN A 3 19.98 54.78 43.75
CA ASN A 3 19.18 53.92 44.62
C ASN A 3 18.26 54.84 45.42
N ILE A 4 17.19 55.29 44.78
CA ILE A 4 16.20 56.15 45.41
C ILE A 4 15.44 55.30 46.41
N ASP A 5 15.58 55.66 47.69
CA ASP A 5 14.81 55.06 48.77
C ASP A 5 13.35 55.54 48.68
N LYS A 6 12.53 54.75 48.00
CA LYS A 6 11.11 55.02 47.80
C LYS A 6 10.34 55.05 49.11
N GLN A 7 10.76 54.27 50.10
CA GLN A 7 10.12 54.22 51.41
C GLN A 7 10.38 55.52 52.17
N ALA A 8 11.63 56.00 52.16
CA ALA A 8 11.97 57.31 52.73
C ALA A 8 11.24 58.46 52.04
N LEU A 9 11.00 58.38 50.72
CA LEU A 9 10.17 59.37 50.02
C LEU A 9 8.69 59.28 50.43
N ARG A 10 8.11 58.08 50.50
CA ARG A 10 6.73 57.90 50.98
C ARG A 10 6.55 58.48 52.38
N GLU A 11 7.47 58.20 53.30
CA GLU A 11 7.44 58.72 54.68
C GLU A 11 7.60 60.25 54.72
N ARG A 12 8.45 60.82 53.88
CA ARG A 12 8.71 62.27 53.84
C ARG A 12 7.53 63.08 53.32
N TYR A 13 6.85 62.58 52.29
CA TYR A 13 5.73 63.27 51.63
C TYR A 13 4.36 62.83 52.15
N SER A 14 4.32 61.91 53.13
CA SER A 14 3.09 61.56 53.84
C SER A 14 2.66 62.67 54.81
N PRO A 15 1.34 62.84 55.02
CA PRO A 15 0.79 63.72 56.04
C PRO A 15 1.44 63.50 57.40
N LYS A 16 2.01 64.56 57.98
CA LYS A 16 2.59 64.49 59.33
C LYS A 16 1.47 64.42 60.39
N PRO A 17 1.64 63.62 61.45
CA PRO A 17 0.68 63.56 62.53
C PRO A 17 0.60 64.90 63.27
N VAL A 18 -0.56 65.18 63.86
CA VAL A 18 -0.80 66.38 64.66
C VAL A 18 0.16 66.39 65.86
N PRO A 19 0.92 67.48 66.10
CA PRO A 19 1.83 67.57 67.23
C PRO A 19 1.09 67.54 68.57
N LYS A 20 1.73 66.95 69.58
CA LYS A 20 1.29 67.00 70.97
C LYS A 20 1.83 68.23 71.68
N CYS A 21 1.05 68.78 72.60
CA CYS A 21 1.47 69.90 73.43
C CYS A 21 2.63 69.47 74.35
N HIS A 22 3.72 70.24 74.35
CA HIS A 22 4.86 69.96 75.23
C HIS A 22 4.60 70.31 76.71
N ILE A 23 3.49 71.01 77.01
CA ILE A 23 3.11 71.43 78.36
C ILE A 23 2.15 70.42 79.02
N CYS A 24 1.12 69.95 78.31
CA CYS A 24 0.13 69.00 78.86
C CYS A 24 0.04 67.64 78.15
N GLY A 25 0.71 67.45 77.01
CA GLY A 25 0.70 66.19 76.25
C GLY A 25 -0.52 65.96 75.34
N GLU A 26 -1.55 66.81 75.43
CA GLU A 26 -2.75 66.72 74.60
C GLU A 26 -2.50 67.08 73.13
N GLU A 27 -3.33 66.55 72.23
CA GLU A 27 -3.25 66.90 70.80
C GLU A 27 -3.56 68.38 70.57
N MET A 28 -2.71 69.02 69.78
CA MET A 28 -2.85 70.44 69.50
C MET A 28 -3.86 70.68 68.37
N THR A 29 -4.52 71.84 68.39
CA THR A 29 -5.45 72.22 67.32
C THR A 29 -4.78 73.21 66.36
N ILE A 30 -5.19 73.17 65.09
CA ILE A 30 -4.68 74.09 64.07
C ILE A 30 -5.22 75.49 64.33
N GLN A 31 -4.33 76.47 64.50
CA GLN A 31 -4.69 77.87 64.75
C GLN A 31 -4.58 78.72 63.49
N ARG A 32 -3.61 78.39 62.63
CA ARG A 32 -3.37 79.11 61.38
C ARG A 32 -2.72 78.21 60.36
N ILE A 33 -3.22 78.25 59.13
CA ILE A 33 -2.56 77.65 57.97
C ILE A 33 -2.12 78.79 57.06
N SER A 34 -0.85 78.82 56.70
CA SER A 34 -0.26 79.77 55.76
C SER A 34 0.62 79.02 54.77
N ALA A 35 0.03 78.60 53.65
CA ALA A 35 0.66 77.71 52.67
C ALA A 35 1.24 76.46 53.36
N SER A 36 2.55 76.24 53.28
CA SER A 36 3.22 75.09 53.89
C SER A 36 3.49 75.23 55.40
N ARG A 37 3.11 76.34 56.04
CA ARG A 37 3.32 76.54 57.49
C ARG A 37 2.01 76.39 58.24
N ILE A 38 1.93 75.36 59.07
CA ILE A 38 0.80 75.11 59.96
C ILE A 38 1.21 75.48 61.38
N THR A 39 0.51 76.43 61.98
CA THR A 39 0.67 76.79 63.38
C THR A 39 -0.30 75.98 64.22
N TYR A 40 0.24 75.17 65.12
CA TYR A 40 -0.52 74.43 66.11
C TYR A 40 -0.48 75.19 67.44
N GLY A 41 -1.57 75.17 68.18
CA GLY A 41 -1.68 75.72 69.53
C GLY A 41 -2.50 74.79 70.42
N CYS A 42 -2.15 74.70 71.70
CA CYS A 42 -2.99 74.02 72.68
C CYS A 42 -4.00 75.02 73.22
N THR A 43 -5.22 74.98 72.70
CA THR A 43 -6.31 75.86 73.15
C THR A 43 -6.95 75.38 74.46
N GLY A 44 -6.76 74.11 74.84
CA GLY A 44 -7.45 73.52 75.99
C GLY A 44 -8.98 73.54 75.83
N ALA A 45 -9.47 73.75 74.60
CA ALA A 45 -10.87 73.87 74.27
C ALA A 45 -11.40 72.52 73.79
N THR A 46 -12.50 72.08 74.40
CA THR A 46 -13.28 70.94 73.98
C THR A 46 -14.58 71.43 73.34
N TYR A 47 -14.95 70.81 72.23
CA TYR A 47 -16.17 71.14 71.49
C TYR A 47 -17.16 69.99 71.69
N ASP A 48 -18.30 70.28 72.31
CA ASP A 48 -19.43 69.36 72.44
C ASP A 48 -20.73 70.03 71.95
N ASP A 49 -21.85 69.31 72.05
CA ASP A 49 -23.19 69.82 71.67
C ASP A 49 -23.64 71.04 72.48
N LYS A 50 -22.93 71.41 73.56
CA LYS A 50 -23.21 72.57 74.42
C LYS A 50 -22.31 73.78 74.10
N GLY A 51 -21.39 73.65 73.15
CA GLY A 51 -20.50 74.71 72.70
C GLY A 51 -19.06 74.54 73.16
N CYS A 52 -18.25 75.58 72.94
CA CYS A 52 -16.83 75.56 73.31
C CYS A 52 -16.67 75.77 74.81
N HIS A 53 -16.03 74.82 75.50
CA HIS A 53 -15.66 74.94 76.90
C HIS A 53 -14.17 74.68 77.07
N TYR A 54 -13.53 75.46 77.95
CA TYR A 54 -12.10 75.36 78.23
C TYR A 54 -11.89 74.51 79.48
N ALA A 55 -10.79 73.76 79.52
CA ALA A 55 -10.38 73.06 80.74
C ALA A 55 -10.20 74.04 81.92
N GLU A 56 -10.32 73.55 83.14
CA GLU A 56 -10.35 74.39 84.34
C GLU A 56 -9.08 75.27 84.45
N GLY A 57 -9.27 76.60 84.59
CA GLY A 57 -8.18 77.58 84.62
C GLY A 57 -7.64 78.01 83.25
N ARG A 58 -8.24 77.55 82.14
CA ARG A 58 -7.84 77.88 80.76
C ARG A 58 -8.76 78.93 80.13
N SER A 59 -8.25 79.68 79.16
CA SER A 59 -9.04 80.65 78.38
C SER A 59 -8.55 80.78 76.93
N ILE A 60 -9.29 81.50 76.09
CA ILE A 60 -9.05 81.62 74.64
C ILE A 60 -7.65 82.17 74.26
N ALA A 61 -6.95 82.83 75.18
CA ALA A 61 -5.61 83.36 75.00
C ALA A 61 -4.85 83.36 76.33
N ASP A 62 -4.82 82.20 77.01
CA ASP A 62 -4.02 82.04 78.21
C ASP A 62 -2.51 81.85 77.91
N ASP A 63 -1.68 81.98 78.95
CA ASP A 63 -0.23 81.80 78.85
C ASP A 63 0.12 80.42 78.27
N HIS A 64 -0.71 79.39 78.55
CA HIS A 64 -0.54 78.06 78.00
C HIS A 64 -0.73 78.06 76.48
N TYR A 65 -1.76 78.73 75.97
CA TYR A 65 -2.00 78.90 74.55
C TYR A 65 -0.84 79.63 73.88
N GLU A 66 -0.34 80.71 74.46
CA GLU A 66 0.79 81.47 73.89
C GLU A 66 2.10 80.65 73.89
N GLN A 67 2.43 80.00 75.00
CA GLN A 67 3.67 79.22 75.16
C GLN A 67 3.63 77.88 74.42
N SER A 68 2.46 77.28 74.22
CA SER A 68 2.34 75.99 73.53
C SER A 68 2.49 76.08 72.02
N ARG A 69 2.44 77.28 71.42
CA ARG A 69 2.40 77.43 69.95
C ARG A 69 3.68 76.94 69.28
N ILE A 70 3.49 76.09 68.28
CA ILE A 70 4.57 75.65 67.40
C ILE A 70 4.16 75.82 65.94
N THR A 71 5.13 76.10 65.07
CA THR A 71 4.90 76.14 63.62
C THR A 71 5.62 74.97 62.98
N VAL A 72 4.87 74.09 62.33
CA VAL A 72 5.40 72.96 61.57
C VAL A 72 5.33 73.29 60.09
N VAL A 73 6.41 72.97 59.37
CA VAL A 73 6.40 73.02 57.90
C VAL A 73 5.84 71.69 57.38
N ASP A 74 4.69 71.77 56.75
CA ASP A 74 4.08 70.70 55.99
C ASP A 74 4.79 70.58 54.64
N VAL A 75 5.36 69.40 54.41
CA VAL A 75 6.06 69.03 53.17
C VAL A 75 5.35 67.85 52.50
N SER A 76 4.12 67.55 52.94
CA SER A 76 3.32 66.47 52.38
C SER A 76 2.91 66.85 50.96
N ASP A 77 3.03 65.90 50.04
CA ASP A 77 2.75 66.12 48.63
C ASP A 77 2.04 64.88 48.07
N PRO A 78 0.72 64.93 47.85
CA PRO A 78 -0.05 63.80 47.35
C PRO A 78 0.36 63.41 45.93
N ASP A 79 0.79 64.37 45.10
CA ASP A 79 1.18 64.12 43.72
C ASP A 79 2.46 63.28 43.68
N VAL A 80 3.39 63.51 44.62
CA VAL A 80 4.61 62.68 44.75
C VAL A 80 4.28 61.26 45.19
N LEU A 81 3.28 61.06 46.06
CA LEU A 81 2.84 59.72 46.47
C LEU A 81 2.17 58.96 45.32
N GLU A 82 1.32 59.64 44.53
CA GLU A 82 0.70 59.08 43.33
C GLU A 82 1.76 58.65 42.31
N LEU A 83 2.77 59.49 42.07
CA LEU A 83 3.90 59.16 41.19
C LEU A 83 4.70 57.94 41.69
N LEU A 84 4.83 57.75 43.00
CA LEU A 84 5.50 56.56 43.57
C LEU A 84 4.67 55.29 43.36
N ASP A 85 3.35 55.36 43.52
CA ASP A 85 2.42 54.27 43.23
C ASP A 85 2.45 53.88 41.75
N GLU A 86 2.40 54.87 40.84
CA GLU A 86 2.52 54.65 39.40
C GLU A 86 3.85 53.98 39.05
N LEU A 87 4.97 54.47 39.58
CA LEU A 87 6.29 53.90 39.33
C LEU A 87 6.39 52.45 39.80
N GLU A 88 5.78 52.11 40.94
CA GLU A 88 5.70 50.74 41.45
C GLU A 88 4.85 49.84 40.54
N HIS A 89 3.71 50.34 40.08
CA HIS A 89 2.86 49.65 39.10
C HIS A 89 3.61 49.36 37.79
N TYR A 90 4.29 50.35 37.21
CA TYR A 90 5.03 50.18 35.97
C TYR A 90 6.22 49.23 36.11
N LYS A 91 6.93 49.25 37.25
CA LYS A 91 8.00 48.28 37.51
C LYS A 91 7.46 46.84 37.59
N SER A 92 6.37 46.63 38.33
CA SER A 92 5.72 45.31 38.39
C SER A 92 5.25 44.84 37.00
N ARG A 93 4.77 45.77 36.16
CA ARG A 93 4.40 45.46 34.78
C ARG A 93 5.61 45.10 33.92
N GLU A 94 6.70 45.85 34.02
CA GLU A 94 7.97 45.57 33.33
C GLU A 94 8.47 44.17 33.66
N GLU A 95 8.52 43.79 34.94
CA GLU A 95 8.95 42.45 35.38
C GLU A 95 8.08 41.34 34.77
N ARG A 96 6.75 41.52 34.76
CA ARG A 96 5.84 40.56 34.13
C ARG A 96 6.05 40.44 32.63
N VAL A 97 6.26 41.56 31.94
CA VAL A 97 6.54 41.57 30.49
C VAL A 97 7.87 40.89 30.20
N THR A 98 8.93 41.17 30.96
CA THR A 98 10.23 40.52 30.79
C THR A 98 10.11 39.01 30.98
N LYS A 99 9.40 38.56 32.02
CA LYS A 99 9.16 37.12 32.23
C LYS A 99 8.40 36.49 31.06
N LEU A 100 7.32 37.14 30.60
CA LEU A 100 6.53 36.65 29.47
C LEU A 100 7.36 36.56 28.18
N VAL A 101 8.21 37.55 27.90
CA VAL A 101 9.09 37.56 26.72
C VAL A 101 10.10 36.43 26.79
N LEU A 102 10.70 36.18 27.96
CA LEU A 102 11.64 35.07 28.16
C LEU A 102 10.94 33.72 27.99
N ASP A 103 9.78 33.52 28.63
CA ASP A 103 9.00 32.28 28.52
C ASP A 103 8.59 32.03 27.07
N ASN A 104 8.12 33.07 26.35
CA ASN A 104 7.81 32.97 24.92
C ASN A 104 9.05 32.65 24.08
N SER A 105 10.20 33.26 24.35
CA SER A 105 11.45 32.97 23.63
C SER A 105 11.83 31.50 23.77
N THR A 106 11.81 30.95 24.98
CA THR A 106 12.10 29.52 25.20
C THR A 106 11.09 28.61 24.50
N SER A 107 9.81 29.02 24.44
CA SER A 107 8.80 28.29 23.69
C SER A 107 9.08 28.31 22.18
N TRP A 108 9.55 29.43 21.62
CA TRP A 108 9.91 29.53 20.21
C TRP A 108 11.13 28.67 19.88
N ASP A 109 12.16 28.67 20.74
CA ASP A 109 13.36 27.84 20.54
C ASP A 109 13.00 26.35 20.42
N VAL A 110 12.15 25.84 21.31
CA VAL A 110 11.65 24.45 21.27
C VAL A 110 10.84 24.16 20.00
N LEU A 111 10.08 25.13 19.49
CA LEU A 111 9.34 24.96 18.24
C LEU A 111 10.28 24.91 17.03
N TYR A 112 11.33 25.73 16.99
CA TYR A 112 12.34 25.69 15.93
C TYR A 112 13.11 24.38 15.92
N GLU A 113 13.53 23.87 17.09
CA GLU A 113 14.19 22.56 17.17
C GLU A 113 13.29 21.43 16.64
N LYS A 114 12.00 21.45 16.97
CA LYS A 114 11.03 20.47 16.45
C LYS A 114 10.84 20.58 14.95
N LEU A 115 10.85 21.80 14.41
CA LEU A 115 10.75 22.05 12.98
C LEU A 115 11.97 21.50 12.25
N GLU A 116 13.17 21.84 12.70
CA GLU A 116 14.44 21.35 12.12
C GLU A 116 14.53 19.81 12.18
N ALA A 117 14.15 19.21 13.31
CA ALA A 117 14.08 17.76 13.43
C ALA A 117 13.04 17.13 12.48
N ALA A 118 11.91 17.80 12.22
CA ALA A 118 10.91 17.33 11.28
C ALA A 118 11.39 17.44 9.83
N GLU A 119 12.03 18.54 9.46
CA GLU A 119 12.63 18.74 8.14
C GLU A 119 13.71 17.69 7.85
N LYS A 120 14.57 17.40 8.85
CA LYS A 120 15.57 16.35 8.74
C LYS A 120 14.94 14.96 8.49
N ARG A 121 13.90 14.59 9.23
CA ARG A 121 13.18 13.32 9.01
C ARG A 121 12.57 13.24 7.62
N ILE A 122 12.01 14.35 7.11
CA ILE A 122 11.45 14.40 5.75
C ILE A 122 12.54 14.21 4.70
N ALA A 123 13.71 14.84 4.89
CA ALA A 123 14.86 14.67 3.99
C ALA A 123 15.36 13.21 3.98
N GLU A 124 15.54 12.60 5.15
CA GLU A 124 15.95 11.19 5.28
C GLU A 124 14.94 10.24 4.62
N GLN A 125 13.64 10.46 4.82
CA GLN A 125 12.60 9.68 4.16
C GLN A 125 12.65 9.84 2.63
N ARG A 126 12.86 11.07 2.14
CA ARG A 126 12.98 11.34 0.70
C ARG A 126 14.14 10.57 0.09
N GLU A 127 15.31 10.59 0.73
CA GLU A 127 16.49 9.83 0.27
C GLU A 127 16.23 8.32 0.27
N TYR A 128 15.59 7.80 1.32
CA TYR A 128 15.21 6.39 1.39
C TYR A 128 14.31 5.97 0.21
N TYR A 129 13.22 6.72 -0.03
CA TYR A 129 12.30 6.40 -1.12
C TYR A 129 12.94 6.58 -2.49
N GLU A 130 13.81 7.57 -2.68
CA GLU A 130 14.56 7.78 -3.92
C GLU A 130 15.49 6.58 -4.20
N GLY A 131 16.13 6.02 -3.18
CA GLY A 131 16.91 4.78 -3.30
C GLY A 131 16.05 3.56 -3.69
N VAL A 132 14.92 3.35 -3.02
CA VAL A 132 13.98 2.24 -3.34
C VAL A 132 13.47 2.34 -4.77
N ILE A 133 13.13 3.54 -5.23
CA ILE A 133 12.67 3.79 -6.60
C ILE A 133 13.78 3.51 -7.61
N ALA A 134 15.02 3.92 -7.32
CA ALA A 134 16.16 3.67 -8.19
C ALA A 134 16.46 2.17 -8.35
N ASP A 135 16.50 1.42 -7.24
CA ASP A 135 16.70 -0.03 -7.26
C ASP A 135 15.55 -0.75 -7.97
N GLY A 136 14.31 -0.34 -7.70
CA GLY A 136 13.13 -0.85 -8.39
C GLY A 136 13.19 -0.62 -9.90
N SER A 137 13.55 0.59 -10.32
CA SER A 137 13.70 0.96 -11.73
C SER A 137 14.77 0.13 -12.43
N LYS A 138 15.90 -0.11 -11.77
CA LYS A 138 16.97 -0.97 -12.30
C LYS A 138 16.50 -2.40 -12.54
N ARG A 139 15.79 -2.98 -11.56
CA ARG A 139 15.26 -4.35 -11.67
C ARG A 139 14.21 -4.47 -12.79
N ILE A 140 13.35 -3.45 -12.96
CA ILE A 140 12.39 -3.39 -14.06
C ILE A 140 13.13 -3.38 -15.40
N ALA A 141 14.15 -2.54 -15.57
CA ALA A 141 14.93 -2.47 -16.81
C ALA A 141 15.63 -3.80 -17.16
N GLU A 142 16.16 -4.50 -16.16
CA GLU A 142 16.75 -5.83 -16.34
C GLU A 142 15.70 -6.86 -16.80
N LEU A 143 14.51 -6.85 -16.18
CA LEU A 143 13.40 -7.72 -16.57
C LEU A 143 12.90 -7.41 -17.98
N GLU A 144 12.72 -6.14 -18.33
CA GLU A 144 12.30 -5.71 -19.67
C GLU A 144 13.28 -6.17 -20.75
N LYS A 145 14.58 -6.06 -20.48
CA LYS A 145 15.62 -6.59 -21.38
C LYS A 145 15.50 -8.11 -21.54
N GLY A 146 15.35 -8.84 -20.44
CA GLY A 146 15.15 -10.29 -20.46
C GLY A 146 13.90 -10.70 -21.24
N HIS A 147 12.78 -10.00 -21.05
CA HIS A 147 11.54 -10.20 -21.81
C HIS A 147 11.73 -9.92 -23.30
N GLN A 148 12.48 -8.88 -23.66
CA GLN A 148 12.76 -8.55 -25.06
C GLN A 148 13.62 -9.64 -25.74
N GLU A 149 14.62 -10.17 -25.03
CA GLU A 149 15.46 -11.27 -25.50
C GLU A 149 14.64 -12.57 -25.66
N ALA A 150 13.81 -12.90 -24.67
CA ALA A 150 12.90 -14.04 -24.75
C ALA A 150 11.92 -13.92 -25.92
N ALA A 151 11.36 -12.73 -26.15
CA ALA A 151 10.48 -12.47 -27.29
C ALA A 151 11.21 -12.66 -28.64
N LYS A 152 12.46 -12.21 -28.75
CA LYS A 152 13.29 -12.46 -29.95
C LYS A 152 13.52 -13.96 -30.17
N GLN A 153 13.83 -14.71 -29.11
CA GLN A 153 14.01 -16.16 -29.20
C GLN A 153 12.71 -16.84 -29.65
N ILE A 154 11.58 -16.55 -29.00
CA ILE A 154 10.27 -17.12 -29.36
C ILE A 154 9.95 -16.88 -30.83
N ASN A 155 10.20 -15.67 -31.34
CA ASN A 155 9.99 -15.36 -32.75
C ASN A 155 10.91 -16.17 -33.69
N SER A 156 12.18 -16.35 -33.30
CA SER A 156 13.13 -17.20 -34.02
C SER A 156 12.66 -18.66 -34.08
N TRP A 157 12.33 -19.25 -32.92
CA TRP A 157 11.81 -20.62 -32.82
C TRP A 157 10.52 -20.81 -33.61
N ARG A 158 9.60 -19.84 -33.55
CA ARG A 158 8.37 -19.85 -34.34
C ARG A 158 8.65 -19.88 -35.84
N ARG A 159 9.65 -19.12 -36.31
CA ARG A 159 10.05 -19.13 -37.73
C ARG A 159 10.61 -20.48 -38.14
N LEU A 160 11.52 -21.05 -37.34
CA LEU A 160 12.11 -22.36 -37.61
C LEU A 160 11.04 -23.46 -37.62
N ALA A 161 10.12 -23.45 -36.66
CA ALA A 161 9.01 -24.40 -36.60
C ALA A 161 8.15 -24.34 -37.86
N LYS A 162 7.82 -23.12 -38.34
CA LYS A 162 7.07 -22.96 -39.60
C LYS A 162 7.82 -23.52 -40.81
N GLN A 163 9.14 -23.32 -40.88
CA GLN A 163 9.98 -23.88 -41.95
C GLN A 163 9.97 -25.41 -41.90
N ASN A 164 10.21 -26.00 -40.73
CA ASN A 164 10.20 -27.45 -40.55
C ASN A 164 8.84 -28.08 -40.91
N ILE A 165 7.73 -27.44 -40.54
CA ILE A 165 6.38 -27.90 -40.92
C ILE A 165 6.20 -27.85 -42.44
N ALA A 166 6.64 -26.76 -43.08
CA ALA A 166 6.55 -26.62 -44.54
C ALA A 166 7.42 -27.66 -45.28
N GLU A 167 8.62 -27.95 -44.78
CA GLU A 167 9.50 -28.98 -45.33
C GLU A 167 8.89 -30.37 -45.17
N ARG A 168 8.44 -30.73 -43.96
CA ARG A 168 7.74 -32.01 -43.73
C ARG A 168 6.49 -32.16 -44.59
N GLY A 169 5.76 -31.08 -44.85
CA GLY A 169 4.62 -31.10 -45.77
C GLY A 169 5.00 -31.50 -47.20
N LYS A 170 6.18 -31.05 -47.68
CA LYS A 170 6.70 -31.47 -48.99
C LYS A 170 7.07 -32.94 -48.98
N ASP A 171 7.80 -33.39 -47.96
CA ASP A 171 8.19 -34.80 -47.82
C ASP A 171 6.96 -35.73 -47.80
N ILE A 172 5.90 -35.33 -47.07
CA ILE A 172 4.63 -36.08 -47.04
C ILE A 172 4.02 -36.15 -48.44
N SER A 173 3.99 -35.04 -49.18
CA SER A 173 3.45 -35.00 -50.54
C SER A 173 4.23 -35.90 -51.50
N GLU A 174 5.56 -35.95 -51.38
CA GLU A 174 6.42 -36.84 -52.15
C GLU A 174 6.20 -38.31 -51.81
N LEU A 175 6.03 -38.63 -50.51
CA LEU A 175 5.72 -39.97 -50.04
C LEU A 175 4.36 -40.46 -50.55
N GLU A 176 3.34 -39.59 -50.56
CA GLU A 176 2.03 -39.89 -51.12
C GLU A 176 2.13 -40.20 -52.62
N ALA A 177 2.85 -39.38 -53.39
CA ALA A 177 3.09 -39.64 -54.81
C ALA A 177 3.90 -40.92 -55.08
N ALA A 178 4.86 -41.25 -54.21
CA ALA A 178 5.59 -42.52 -54.29
C ALA A 178 4.69 -43.72 -53.99
N ARG A 179 3.83 -43.63 -52.95
CA ARG A 179 2.84 -44.68 -52.62
C ARG A 179 1.88 -44.92 -53.78
N GLN A 180 1.40 -43.86 -54.43
CA GLN A 180 0.54 -43.99 -55.60
C GLN A 180 1.24 -44.72 -56.75
N ARG A 181 2.50 -44.35 -57.06
CA ARG A 181 3.31 -45.05 -58.08
C ARG A 181 3.51 -46.54 -57.75
N ILE A 182 3.78 -46.87 -56.49
CA ILE A 182 3.91 -48.27 -56.04
C ILE A 182 2.58 -49.03 -56.20
N ALA A 183 1.45 -48.40 -55.87
CA ALA A 183 0.13 -49.00 -56.05
C ALA A 183 -0.18 -49.28 -57.53
N GLU A 184 0.12 -48.33 -58.41
CA GLU A 184 -0.01 -48.50 -59.87
C GLU A 184 0.88 -49.62 -60.40
N GLN A 185 2.16 -49.65 -59.99
CA GLN A 185 3.09 -50.72 -60.35
C GLN A 185 2.62 -52.09 -59.83
N SER A 186 2.13 -52.16 -58.60
CA SER A 186 1.61 -53.40 -58.00
C SER A 186 0.40 -53.93 -58.77
N ALA A 187 -0.48 -53.04 -59.24
CA ALA A 187 -1.61 -53.42 -60.08
C ALA A 187 -1.15 -53.97 -61.45
N ILE A 188 -0.12 -53.38 -62.06
CA ILE A 188 0.48 -53.87 -63.31
C ILE A 188 1.10 -55.25 -63.10
N VAL A 189 1.87 -55.45 -62.02
CA VAL A 189 2.47 -56.74 -61.69
C VAL A 189 1.40 -57.80 -61.48
N ALA A 190 0.35 -57.50 -60.71
CA ALA A 190 -0.77 -58.43 -60.50
C ALA A 190 -1.49 -58.78 -61.82
N ALA A 191 -1.66 -57.82 -62.73
CA ALA A 191 -2.24 -58.07 -64.05
C ALA A 191 -1.32 -58.94 -64.93
N ALA A 192 0.00 -58.66 -64.90
CA ALA A 192 1.00 -59.43 -65.62
C ALA A 192 1.07 -60.88 -65.11
N GLU A 193 1.03 -61.10 -63.79
CA GLU A 193 0.96 -62.43 -63.18
C GLU A 193 -0.27 -63.21 -63.64
N LYS A 194 -1.46 -62.57 -63.63
CA LYS A 194 -2.70 -63.18 -64.16
C LYS A 194 -2.54 -63.58 -65.63
N LEU A 195 -1.92 -62.73 -66.45
CA LEU A 195 -1.69 -62.99 -67.87
C LEU A 195 -0.70 -64.14 -68.08
N VAL A 196 0.40 -64.17 -67.34
CA VAL A 196 1.39 -65.27 -67.39
C VAL A 196 0.74 -66.59 -66.96
N ARG A 197 -0.04 -66.59 -65.86
CA ARG A 197 -0.81 -67.78 -65.43
C ARG A 197 -1.78 -68.23 -66.52
N CYS A 198 -2.50 -67.31 -67.16
CA CYS A 198 -3.44 -67.62 -68.25
C CYS A 198 -2.74 -68.18 -69.49
N LYS A 199 -1.65 -67.56 -69.95
CA LYS A 199 -0.87 -68.04 -71.10
C LYS A 199 -0.21 -69.39 -70.84
N GLY A 200 0.34 -69.59 -69.65
CA GLY A 200 0.91 -70.87 -69.21
C GLY A 200 -0.15 -71.97 -69.25
N ARG A 201 -1.36 -71.71 -68.76
CA ARG A 201 -2.50 -72.64 -68.84
C ARG A 201 -2.97 -72.86 -70.28
N TYR A 202 -3.08 -71.82 -71.10
CA TYR A 202 -3.54 -71.96 -72.48
C TYR A 202 -2.60 -72.84 -73.31
N HIS A 203 -1.28 -72.68 -73.15
CA HIS A 203 -0.31 -73.51 -73.88
C HIS A 203 -0.27 -74.94 -73.34
N SER A 204 -0.38 -75.14 -72.03
CA SER A 204 -0.48 -76.50 -71.48
C SER A 204 -1.77 -77.19 -71.91
N GLU A 205 -2.91 -76.50 -71.86
CA GLU A 205 -4.21 -77.00 -72.31
C GLU A 205 -4.23 -77.29 -73.82
N GLN A 206 -3.66 -76.41 -74.66
CA GLN A 206 -3.48 -76.68 -76.09
C GLN A 206 -2.58 -77.90 -76.34
N ASN A 207 -1.48 -78.05 -75.59
CA ASN A 207 -0.61 -79.21 -75.68
C ASN A 207 -1.34 -80.50 -75.26
N TYR A 208 -2.11 -80.47 -74.16
CA TYR A 208 -2.92 -81.62 -73.72
C TYR A 208 -4.02 -82.00 -74.72
N ARG A 209 -4.72 -81.01 -75.29
CA ARG A 209 -5.72 -81.24 -76.36
C ARG A 209 -5.07 -81.79 -77.64
N ALA A 210 -3.90 -81.29 -78.03
CA ALA A 210 -3.15 -81.79 -79.18
C ALA A 210 -2.67 -83.24 -78.97
N LEU A 211 -2.13 -83.56 -77.79
CA LEU A 211 -1.78 -84.92 -77.40
C LEU A 211 -3.01 -85.84 -77.41
N ALA A 212 -4.11 -85.43 -76.78
CA ALA A 212 -5.34 -86.21 -76.72
C ALA A 212 -5.90 -86.51 -78.13
N LYS A 213 -5.82 -85.54 -79.05
CA LYS A 213 -6.18 -85.73 -80.47
C LYS A 213 -5.25 -86.71 -81.19
N LEU A 214 -3.96 -86.69 -80.88
CA LEU A 214 -2.97 -87.61 -81.47
C LEU A 214 -3.17 -89.05 -81.01
N PHE A 215 -3.64 -89.25 -79.77
CA PHE A 215 -3.90 -90.55 -79.17
C PHE A 215 -5.38 -90.98 -79.19
N GLY A 216 -6.28 -90.18 -79.77
CA GLY A 216 -7.70 -90.52 -79.95
C GLY A 216 -8.53 -90.52 -78.66
N VAL A 217 -8.10 -89.82 -77.60
CA VAL A 217 -8.76 -89.80 -76.28
C VAL A 217 -9.61 -88.53 -76.13
N VAL A 218 -10.82 -88.64 -75.57
CA VAL A 218 -11.70 -87.49 -75.29
C VAL A 218 -11.20 -86.75 -74.04
N THR A 219 -10.95 -85.45 -74.14
CA THR A 219 -10.56 -84.59 -73.01
C THR A 219 -11.79 -84.15 -72.20
N PRO A 220 -11.89 -84.44 -70.89
CA PRO A 220 -12.92 -83.87 -70.02
C PRO A 220 -12.68 -82.38 -69.76
N ASP A 221 -13.75 -81.59 -69.58
CA ASP A 221 -13.65 -80.18 -69.14
C ASP A 221 -13.09 -80.11 -67.71
N LEU A 222 -12.04 -79.30 -67.51
CA LEU A 222 -11.47 -79.07 -66.20
C LEU A 222 -12.41 -78.18 -65.35
N PRO A 223 -12.69 -78.55 -64.09
CA PRO A 223 -13.48 -77.71 -63.20
C PRO A 223 -12.73 -76.41 -62.84
N PRO A 224 -13.44 -75.31 -62.51
CA PRO A 224 -12.82 -74.06 -62.09
C PRO A 224 -12.05 -74.24 -60.78
N LEU A 225 -10.87 -73.62 -60.68
CA LEU A 225 -10.07 -73.61 -59.45
C LEU A 225 -10.75 -72.75 -58.37
N GLU A 226 -11.24 -73.40 -57.31
CA GLU A 226 -11.54 -72.73 -56.05
C GLU A 226 -10.25 -72.15 -55.45
N HIS A 227 -10.35 -70.94 -54.90
CA HIS A 227 -9.20 -70.10 -54.59
C HIS A 227 -8.34 -70.67 -53.46
N GLU A 228 -7.07 -70.90 -53.75
CA GLU A 228 -6.00 -71.35 -52.84
C GLU A 228 -5.52 -70.23 -51.89
N ASN A 229 -6.44 -69.47 -51.29
CA ASN A 229 -6.13 -68.36 -50.37
C ASN A 229 -6.42 -68.71 -48.89
N VAL A 230 -6.73 -69.97 -48.57
CA VAL A 230 -7.14 -70.39 -47.21
C VAL A 230 -5.98 -70.26 -46.21
N HIS A 231 -4.72 -70.32 -46.65
CA HIS A 231 -3.57 -70.29 -45.73
C HIS A 231 -3.14 -68.89 -45.24
N TYR A 232 -3.62 -67.81 -45.86
CA TYR A 232 -3.34 -66.43 -45.39
C TYR A 232 -4.44 -65.89 -44.47
N ALA A 233 -5.62 -66.52 -44.44
CA ALA A 233 -6.73 -66.09 -43.60
C ALA A 233 -6.40 -66.29 -42.11
N ASP A 234 -5.90 -67.46 -41.73
CA ASP A 234 -5.63 -67.80 -40.33
C ASP A 234 -4.55 -66.90 -39.69
N ALA A 235 -3.50 -66.56 -40.43
CA ALA A 235 -2.45 -65.67 -39.94
C ALA A 235 -2.94 -64.22 -39.80
N ALA A 236 -3.73 -63.74 -40.78
CA ALA A 236 -4.33 -62.41 -40.73
C ALA A 236 -5.36 -62.28 -39.60
N GLU A 237 -6.13 -63.34 -39.31
CA GLU A 237 -7.08 -63.36 -38.21
C GLU A 237 -6.39 -63.24 -36.84
N VAL A 238 -5.27 -63.93 -36.63
CA VAL A 238 -4.47 -63.79 -35.40
C VAL A 238 -3.94 -62.36 -35.25
N GLU A 239 -3.39 -61.76 -36.31
CA GLU A 239 -2.92 -60.37 -36.27
C GLU A 239 -4.05 -59.36 -36.00
N ILE A 240 -5.21 -59.55 -36.62
CA ILE A 240 -6.39 -58.70 -36.39
C ILE A 240 -6.86 -58.80 -34.94
N THR A 241 -6.85 -59.99 -34.33
CA THR A 241 -7.23 -60.15 -32.92
C THR A 241 -6.23 -59.48 -31.96
N ALA A 242 -4.93 -59.62 -32.21
CA ALA A 242 -3.89 -58.94 -31.42
C ALA A 242 -4.00 -57.41 -31.53
N LEU A 243 -4.25 -56.88 -32.73
CA LEU A 243 -4.45 -55.45 -32.94
C LEU A 243 -5.70 -54.94 -32.22
N ARG A 244 -6.80 -55.70 -32.24
CA ARG A 244 -8.03 -55.33 -31.51
C ARG A 244 -7.80 -55.27 -30.00
N GLN A 245 -7.07 -56.23 -29.43
CA GLN A 245 -6.70 -56.20 -28.01
C GLN A 245 -5.86 -54.96 -27.69
N HIS A 246 -4.87 -54.63 -28.54
CA HIS A 246 -4.04 -53.46 -28.32
C HIS A 246 -4.81 -52.15 -28.42
N ILE A 247 -5.78 -52.04 -29.34
CA ILE A 247 -6.68 -50.88 -29.43
C ILE A 247 -7.48 -50.72 -28.14
N GLN A 248 -8.07 -51.80 -27.64
CA GLN A 248 -8.84 -51.76 -26.39
C GLN A 248 -7.97 -51.32 -25.20
N GLU A 249 -6.75 -51.85 -25.07
CA GLU A 249 -5.80 -51.41 -24.04
C GLU A 249 -5.44 -49.92 -24.15
N LEU A 250 -5.29 -49.41 -25.38
CA LEU A 250 -5.00 -48.00 -25.61
C LEU A 250 -6.19 -47.10 -25.27
N GLU A 251 -7.42 -47.53 -25.58
CA GLU A 251 -8.66 -46.83 -25.22
C GLU A 251 -8.82 -46.74 -23.69
N GLU A 252 -8.57 -47.82 -22.96
CA GLU A 252 -8.60 -47.82 -21.49
C GLU A 252 -7.51 -46.90 -20.88
N LYS A 253 -6.29 -46.94 -21.44
CA LYS A 253 -5.22 -46.03 -21.01
C LYS A 253 -5.57 -44.57 -21.27
N LEU A 254 -6.21 -44.28 -22.39
CA LEU A 254 -6.66 -42.92 -22.70
C LEU A 254 -7.73 -42.46 -21.71
N GLU A 255 -8.70 -43.31 -21.38
CA GLU A 255 -9.74 -42.99 -20.40
C GLU A 255 -9.16 -42.73 -19.00
N THR A 256 -8.18 -43.53 -18.58
CA THR A 256 -7.50 -43.31 -17.28
C THR A 256 -6.67 -42.03 -17.26
N ALA A 257 -5.99 -41.70 -18.36
CA ALA A 257 -5.22 -40.46 -18.49
C ALA A 257 -6.11 -39.21 -18.44
N ASP A 258 -7.27 -39.24 -19.12
CA ASP A 258 -8.26 -38.17 -19.11
C ASP A 258 -8.79 -37.92 -17.69
N LYS A 259 -9.15 -38.98 -16.97
CA LYS A 259 -9.59 -38.90 -15.55
C LYS A 259 -8.50 -38.31 -14.64
N LEU A 260 -7.23 -38.69 -14.86
CA LEU A 260 -6.10 -38.15 -14.10
C LEU A 260 -5.90 -36.67 -14.39
N GLN A 261 -5.96 -36.25 -15.65
CA GLN A 261 -5.85 -34.85 -16.03
C GLN A 261 -6.97 -34.00 -15.40
N ASP A 262 -8.22 -34.48 -15.45
CA ASP A 262 -9.36 -33.82 -14.82
C ASP A 262 -9.24 -33.74 -13.28
N SER A 263 -8.65 -34.74 -12.64
CA SER A 263 -8.37 -34.71 -11.20
C SER A 263 -7.27 -33.72 -10.84
N ALA A 264 -6.15 -33.73 -11.58
CA ALA A 264 -5.02 -32.82 -11.38
C ALA A 264 -5.41 -31.36 -11.61
N PHE A 265 -6.24 -31.10 -12.62
CA PHE A 265 -6.79 -29.77 -12.90
C PHE A 265 -7.68 -29.28 -11.75
N ARG A 266 -8.59 -30.13 -11.23
CA ARG A 266 -9.44 -29.79 -10.09
C ARG A 266 -8.63 -29.49 -8.83
N ASP A 267 -7.63 -30.29 -8.54
CA ASP A 267 -6.80 -30.09 -7.35
C ASP A 267 -5.94 -28.83 -7.45
N GLY A 268 -5.37 -28.56 -8.64
CA GLY A 268 -4.68 -27.30 -8.93
C GLY A 268 -5.60 -26.08 -8.79
N LEU A 269 -6.84 -26.17 -9.30
CA LEU A 269 -7.83 -25.10 -9.22
C LEU A 269 -8.24 -24.81 -7.77
N LYS A 270 -8.49 -25.86 -6.96
CA LYS A 270 -8.77 -25.72 -5.52
C LYS A 270 -7.62 -25.06 -4.78
N ALA A 271 -6.39 -25.47 -5.06
CA ALA A 271 -5.20 -24.89 -4.45
C ALA A 271 -5.08 -23.41 -4.81
N GLY A 272 -5.17 -23.05 -6.09
CA GLY A 272 -5.12 -21.66 -6.56
C GLY A 272 -6.21 -20.78 -5.93
N PHE A 273 -7.43 -21.30 -5.82
CA PHE A 273 -8.53 -20.63 -5.15
C PHE A 273 -8.23 -20.40 -3.65
N SER A 274 -7.69 -21.40 -2.95
CA SER A 274 -7.32 -21.29 -1.52
C SER A 274 -6.19 -20.29 -1.25
N TYR A 275 -5.28 -20.10 -2.21
CA TYR A 275 -4.21 -19.10 -2.14
C TYR A 275 -4.65 -17.68 -2.55
N GLY A 276 -5.95 -17.48 -2.84
CA GLY A 276 -6.50 -16.18 -3.22
C GLY A 276 -6.04 -15.69 -4.60
N GLN A 277 -5.65 -16.60 -5.51
CA GLN A 277 -5.19 -16.23 -6.86
C GLN A 277 -6.34 -15.79 -7.78
N THR A 278 -7.59 -16.07 -7.40
CA THR A 278 -8.80 -15.73 -8.16
C THR A 278 -9.92 -15.30 -7.20
N ASP A 279 -10.60 -14.17 -7.46
CA ASP A 279 -11.71 -13.64 -6.64
C ASP A 279 -13.10 -13.89 -7.26
N ASP A 280 -13.17 -14.73 -8.30
CA ASP A 280 -14.42 -15.11 -8.98
C ASP A 280 -14.96 -16.45 -8.45
N GLN A 281 -15.76 -16.35 -7.38
CA GLN A 281 -16.46 -17.49 -6.77
C GLN A 281 -17.39 -18.20 -7.77
N SER A 282 -17.98 -17.46 -8.70
CA SER A 282 -18.97 -18.00 -9.65
C SER A 282 -18.30 -18.84 -10.75
N GLY A 283 -17.20 -18.33 -11.32
CA GLY A 283 -16.37 -19.04 -12.28
C GLY A 283 -15.72 -20.29 -11.68
N PHE A 284 -15.23 -20.20 -10.44
CA PHE A 284 -14.70 -21.36 -9.72
C PHE A 284 -15.74 -22.48 -9.57
N ALA A 285 -16.95 -22.15 -9.11
CA ALA A 285 -18.02 -23.13 -8.92
C ALA A 285 -18.46 -23.78 -10.25
N GLN A 286 -18.58 -22.99 -11.31
CA GLN A 286 -18.89 -23.51 -12.65
C GLN A 286 -17.80 -24.47 -13.15
N CYS A 287 -16.53 -24.09 -13.03
CA CYS A 287 -15.42 -24.91 -13.50
C CYS A 287 -15.33 -26.22 -12.71
N MET A 288 -15.44 -26.16 -11.39
CA MET A 288 -15.48 -27.36 -10.53
C MET A 288 -16.64 -28.29 -10.88
N SER A 289 -17.81 -27.76 -11.23
CA SER A 289 -18.97 -28.57 -11.62
C SER A 289 -18.76 -29.30 -12.95
N ALA A 290 -18.18 -28.64 -13.95
CA ALA A 290 -17.94 -29.20 -15.28
C ALA A 290 -16.97 -30.40 -15.25
N TYR A 291 -15.94 -30.34 -14.41
CA TYR A 291 -14.95 -31.40 -14.24
C TYR A 291 -15.35 -32.44 -13.16
N SER A 292 -16.52 -32.32 -12.54
CA SER A 292 -17.02 -33.28 -11.54
C SER A 292 -18.17 -34.16 -12.06
N THR A 293 -18.90 -33.75 -13.09
CA THR A 293 -20.12 -34.43 -13.59
C THR A 293 -19.92 -35.23 -14.88
N ARG A 294 -18.70 -35.34 -15.41
CA ARG A 294 -18.46 -36.03 -16.69
C ARG A 294 -18.70 -37.54 -16.70
N ALA A 295 -19.16 -38.13 -15.60
CA ALA A 295 -19.73 -39.47 -15.62
C ALA A 295 -21.00 -39.59 -16.51
N ASP A 296 -21.71 -38.48 -16.81
CA ASP A 296 -23.02 -38.53 -17.50
C ASP A 296 -23.21 -37.54 -18.68
N ILE A 297 -22.15 -37.00 -19.27
CA ILE A 297 -22.31 -36.19 -20.50
C ILE A 297 -22.51 -37.14 -21.69
N LYS A 298 -23.76 -37.57 -21.90
CA LYS A 298 -24.20 -38.07 -23.21
C LYS A 298 -23.99 -36.96 -24.23
N VAL A 299 -22.97 -37.11 -25.07
CA VAL A 299 -22.87 -36.43 -26.36
C VAL A 299 -24.16 -36.73 -27.10
N LYS A 300 -24.99 -35.71 -27.35
CA LYS A 300 -26.13 -35.85 -28.25
C LYS A 300 -25.56 -36.22 -29.62
N GLY A 301 -25.83 -37.45 -30.05
CA GLY A 301 -25.55 -37.88 -31.42
C GLY A 301 -26.34 -37.04 -32.41
N GLU A 302 -25.68 -36.71 -33.51
CA GLU A 302 -26.31 -36.31 -34.77
C GLU A 302 -27.12 -37.46 -35.37
#